data_AF-A0A7Y3V356-F1
#
_entry.id   AF-A0A7Y3V356-F1
#
_cell.length_a   1.000
_cell.length_b   1.000
_cell.length_c   1.000
_cell.angle_alpha   90.00
_cell.angle_beta   90.00
_cell.angle_gamma   90.00
#
_symmetry.space_group_name_H-M   'P 1'
#
loop_
_entity.id
_entity.type
_entity.pdbx_description
1 polymer ?
#
loop_
_entity_poly.entity_id
_entity_poly.type
_entity_poly.pdbx_seq_one_letter_code
_entity_poly.pdbx_strand_id
1 'polypeptide(L)'
;MTDYSIIIWADSPKTLYKISTILDIDSNYKIENNTWLYNIVGKECEYFDFMNVFMDILESKLEKLNELGIKNEQITIWMETDYEEQNNFEFSASAMKRLGNSGISFCFSIY
;
A
#
# COMPACT_ATOMS: atom_id res chain seq x y z
N MET A 1 -16.82 3.26 -6.80
CA MET A 1 -15.97 3.50 -5.60
C MET A 1 -14.58 2.96 -5.88
N THR A 2 -13.54 3.61 -5.35
CA THR A 2 -12.15 3.19 -5.55
C THR A 2 -11.44 3.19 -4.22
N ASP A 3 -10.77 2.09 -3.91
CA ASP A 3 -10.05 1.85 -2.68
C ASP A 3 -8.54 1.86 -2.93
N TYR A 4 -7.80 2.49 -2.03
CA TYR A 4 -6.34 2.57 -2.09
C TYR A 4 -5.76 1.99 -0.81
N SER A 5 -4.87 1.00 -0.92
CA SER A 5 -4.37 0.27 0.24
C SER A 5 -2.84 0.14 0.25
N ILE A 6 -2.26 0.19 1.45
CA ILE A 6 -0.94 -0.40 1.74
C ILE A 6 -1.19 -1.78 2.34
N ILE A 7 -0.53 -2.79 1.79
CA ILE A 7 -0.64 -4.18 2.22
C ILE A 7 0.74 -4.69 2.54
N ILE A 8 0.90 -5.28 3.72
CA ILE A 8 2.17 -5.86 4.15
C ILE A 8 1.94 -7.29 4.63
N TRP A 9 2.60 -8.24 3.98
CA TRP A 9 2.64 -9.63 4.43
C TRP A 9 3.78 -9.82 5.43
N ALA A 10 3.52 -10.59 6.49
CA ALA A 10 4.56 -11.00 7.42
C ALA A 10 4.48 -12.51 7.71
N ASP A 11 5.58 -13.08 8.18
CA ASP A 11 5.62 -14.53 8.48
C ASP A 11 4.93 -14.88 9.80
N SER A 12 4.61 -13.90 10.65
CA SER A 12 3.95 -14.13 11.94
C SER A 12 2.99 -13.01 12.36
N PRO A 13 1.89 -13.33 13.07
CA PRO A 13 0.98 -12.31 13.61
C PRO A 13 1.63 -11.33 14.58
N LYS A 14 2.65 -11.78 15.33
CA LYS A 14 3.39 -10.92 16.27
C LYS A 14 4.15 -9.80 15.55
N THR A 15 4.57 -10.05 14.33
CA THR A 15 5.25 -9.07 13.48
C THR A 15 4.31 -7.93 13.09
N LEU A 16 3.03 -8.25 12.84
CA LEU A 16 2.03 -7.30 12.34
C LEU A 16 1.73 -6.17 13.34
N TYR A 17 1.74 -6.45 14.64
CA TYR A 17 1.56 -5.41 15.67
C TYR A 17 2.70 -4.40 15.71
N LYS A 18 3.90 -4.79 15.28
CA LYS A 18 5.06 -3.88 15.25
C LYS A 18 5.05 -2.98 14.00
N ILE A 19 4.34 -3.39 12.94
CA ILE A 19 4.21 -2.60 11.71
C ILE A 19 3.54 -1.26 12.01
N SER A 20 2.42 -1.26 12.75
CA SER A 20 1.72 0.00 13.09
C SER A 20 2.63 0.98 13.81
N THR A 21 3.45 0.50 14.76
CA THR A 21 4.42 1.33 15.48
C THR A 21 5.52 1.88 14.57
N ILE A 22 5.98 1.12 13.58
CA ILE A 22 7.01 1.55 12.63
C ILE A 22 6.46 2.62 11.68
N LEU A 23 5.25 2.40 11.17
CA LEU A 23 4.60 3.27 10.19
C LEU A 23 3.93 4.50 10.81
N ASP A 24 3.74 4.52 12.14
CA ASP A 24 3.01 5.57 12.86
C ASP A 24 1.54 5.69 12.39
N ILE A 25 0.96 4.57 11.95
CA ILE A 25 -0.40 4.45 11.43
C ILE A 25 -0.93 3.08 11.86
N ASP A 26 -2.20 3.01 12.27
CA ASP A 26 -2.85 1.74 12.58
C ASP A 26 -3.51 1.10 11.35
N SER A 27 -3.48 -0.24 11.32
CA SER A 27 -4.32 -1.02 10.40
C SER A 27 -5.78 -0.67 10.67
N ASN A 28 -6.50 -0.20 9.65
CA ASN A 28 -7.93 0.04 9.73
C ASN A 28 -8.75 -1.14 9.19
N TYR A 29 -8.08 -2.23 8.85
CA TYR A 29 -8.70 -3.51 8.52
C TYR A 29 -8.39 -4.55 9.60
N LYS A 30 -9.23 -5.59 9.65
CA LYS A 30 -8.97 -6.73 10.52
C LYS A 30 -7.76 -7.49 9.99
N ILE A 31 -6.76 -7.67 10.85
CA ILE A 31 -5.57 -8.47 10.55
C ILE A 31 -6.01 -9.92 10.33
N GLU A 32 -5.91 -10.40 9.08
CA GLU A 32 -6.22 -11.77 8.68
C GLU A 32 -5.11 -12.31 7.77
N ASN A 33 -4.93 -13.63 7.74
CA ASN A 33 -3.98 -14.31 6.85
C ASN A 33 -2.55 -13.74 6.86
N ASN A 34 -2.07 -13.36 8.05
CA ASN A 34 -0.77 -12.73 8.26
C ASN A 34 -0.54 -11.42 7.45
N THR A 35 -1.60 -10.64 7.26
CA THR A 35 -1.57 -9.39 6.50
C THR A 35 -1.90 -8.19 7.40
N TRP A 36 -1.09 -7.14 7.30
CA TRP A 36 -1.39 -5.81 7.84
C TRP A 36 -1.88 -4.93 6.68
N LEU A 37 -2.96 -4.16 6.90
CA LEU A 37 -3.60 -3.40 5.84
C LEU A 37 -4.06 -2.03 6.32
N TYR A 38 -3.67 -0.99 5.57
CA TYR A 38 -4.19 0.36 5.73
C TYR A 38 -4.85 0.81 4.44
N ASN A 39 -6.15 1.07 4.50
CA ASN A 39 -7.00 1.43 3.38
C ASN A 39 -7.48 2.89 3.46
N ILE A 40 -7.58 3.55 2.31
CA ILE A 40 -8.24 4.84 2.14
C ILE A 40 -9.32 4.66 1.07
N VAL A 41 -10.57 4.87 1.46
CA VAL A 41 -11.71 4.88 0.54
C VAL A 41 -11.72 6.21 -0.22
N GLY A 42 -11.51 6.15 -1.53
CA GLY A 42 -11.61 7.28 -2.42
C GLY A 42 -13.07 7.71 -2.60
N LYS A 43 -13.30 9.03 -2.56
CA LYS A 43 -14.59 9.59 -2.96
C LYS A 43 -14.69 9.67 -4.48
N GLU A 44 -15.90 9.52 -4.99
CA GLU A 44 -16.17 9.66 -6.43
C GLU A 44 -15.74 11.04 -6.94
N CYS A 45 -15.08 11.07 -8.10
CA CYS A 45 -14.63 12.28 -8.79
C CYS A 45 -13.56 13.14 -8.07
N GLU A 46 -12.97 12.65 -6.96
CA GLU A 46 -11.82 13.31 -6.32
C GLU A 46 -10.51 12.62 -6.69
N TYR A 47 -9.60 13.37 -7.33
CA TYR A 47 -8.24 12.89 -7.55
C TYR A 47 -7.51 12.72 -6.21
N PHE A 48 -6.92 11.55 -6.02
CA PHE A 48 -6.10 11.24 -4.86
C PHE A 48 -4.75 10.68 -5.32
N ASP A 49 -3.66 11.38 -5.00
CA ASP A 49 -2.29 10.97 -5.32
C ASP A 49 -1.79 9.89 -4.34
N PHE A 50 -2.51 8.77 -4.31
CA PHE A 50 -2.27 7.68 -3.38
C PHE A 50 -0.84 7.13 -3.46
N MET A 51 -0.25 7.14 -4.66
CA MET A 51 1.10 6.62 -4.90
C MET A 51 2.14 7.43 -4.12
N ASN A 52 2.12 8.76 -4.22
CA ASN A 52 3.07 9.58 -3.45
C ASN A 52 2.76 9.56 -1.95
N VAL A 53 1.48 9.62 -1.57
CA VAL A 53 1.07 9.55 -0.16
C VAL A 53 1.59 8.26 0.51
N PHE A 54 1.41 7.11 -0.12
CA PHE A 54 1.87 5.85 0.44
C PHE A 54 3.38 5.67 0.38
N MET A 55 4.04 6.15 -0.69
CA MET A 55 5.49 6.13 -0.76
C MET A 55 6.15 7.02 0.30
N ASP A 56 5.57 8.18 0.61
CA ASP A 56 6.07 9.06 1.69
C ASP A 56 5.98 8.40 3.06
N ILE A 57 4.92 7.61 3.31
CA ILE A 57 4.78 6.79 4.52
C ILE A 57 5.87 5.70 4.58
N LEU A 58 6.07 4.99 3.47
CA LEU A 58 6.88 3.77 3.45
C LEU A 58 8.38 4.05 3.40
N GLU A 59 8.85 4.96 2.54
CA GLU A 59 10.28 5.09 2.20
C GLU A 59 11.19 5.34 3.41
N SER A 60 10.77 6.22 4.31
CA SER A 60 11.56 6.53 5.51
C SER A 60 11.58 5.39 6.54
N LYS A 61 10.77 4.34 6.33
CA LYS A 61 10.54 3.24 7.26
C LYS A 61 10.97 1.88 6.72
N LEU A 62 11.32 1.78 5.43
CA LEU A 62 11.70 0.51 4.79
C LEU A 62 12.87 -0.17 5.51
N GLU A 63 13.87 0.58 5.97
CA GLU A 63 15.00 0.00 6.72
C GLU A 63 14.52 -0.69 8.01
N LYS A 64 13.64 -0.03 8.78
CA LYS A 64 13.07 -0.58 10.02
C LYS A 64 12.15 -1.78 9.76
N LEU A 65 11.42 -1.77 8.65
CA LEU A 65 10.61 -2.92 8.23
C LEU A 65 11.52 -4.10 7.87
N ASN A 66 12.63 -3.86 7.19
CA ASN A 66 13.62 -4.89 6.88
C ASN A 66 14.29 -5.47 8.13
N GLU A 67 14.62 -4.66 9.13
CA GLU A 67 15.11 -5.13 10.44
C GLU A 67 14.11 -6.06 11.15
N LEU A 68 12.82 -5.85 10.90
CA LEU A 68 11.73 -6.69 11.39
C LEU A 68 11.52 -7.97 10.56
N GLY A 69 12.28 -8.14 9.47
CA GLY A 69 12.21 -9.27 8.56
C GLY A 69 11.21 -9.12 7.41
N ILE A 70 10.62 -7.92 7.23
CA ILE A 70 9.70 -7.61 6.14
C ILE A 70 10.51 -7.09 4.97
N LYS A 71 10.57 -7.87 3.90
CA LYS A 71 11.23 -7.46 2.66
C LYS A 71 10.32 -6.53 1.85
N ASN A 72 10.92 -5.69 1.01
CA ASN A 72 10.17 -4.72 0.21
C ASN A 72 9.18 -5.41 -0.76
N GLU A 73 9.51 -6.62 -1.23
CA GLU A 73 8.63 -7.43 -2.08
C GLU A 73 7.40 -7.97 -1.34
N GLN A 74 7.38 -7.90 0.00
CA GLN A 74 6.23 -8.21 0.85
C GLN A 74 5.37 -6.97 1.13
N ILE A 75 5.62 -5.87 0.42
CA ILE A 75 4.84 -4.63 0.51
C ILE A 75 4.18 -4.41 -0.84
N THR A 76 2.87 -4.14 -0.83
CA THR A 76 2.09 -3.79 -2.01
C THR A 76 1.31 -2.51 -1.77
N ILE A 77 1.39 -1.59 -2.71
CA ILE A 77 0.39 -0.54 -2.89
C ILE A 77 -0.69 -1.10 -3.81
N TRP A 78 -1.95 -1.12 -3.37
CA TRP A 78 -3.08 -1.65 -4.12
C TRP A 78 -4.09 -0.55 -4.44
N MET A 79 -4.53 -0.49 -5.69
CA MET A 79 -5.72 0.24 -6.10
C MET A 79 -6.80 -0.75 -6.56
N GLU A 80 -8.00 -0.65 -5.99
CA GLU A 80 -9.14 -1.52 -6.27
C GLU A 80 -10.34 -0.67 -6.68
N THR A 81 -11.09 -1.07 -7.73
CA THR A 81 -12.24 -0.28 -8.19
C THR A 81 -13.32 -1.13 -8.85
N ASP A 82 -14.58 -0.76 -8.62
CA ASP A 82 -15.77 -1.43 -9.21
C ASP A 82 -16.34 -0.65 -10.42
N TYR A 83 -15.52 0.20 -11.06
CA TYR A 83 -16.02 1.04 -12.14
C TYR A 83 -15.86 0.34 -13.49
N GLU A 84 -16.99 -0.07 -14.08
CA GLU A 84 -17.05 -0.78 -15.37
C GLU A 84 -17.02 0.15 -16.61
N GLU A 85 -17.08 1.47 -16.45
CA GLU A 85 -17.01 2.41 -17.58
C GLU A 85 -15.56 2.69 -18.03
N GLN A 86 -15.38 3.29 -19.22
CA GLN A 86 -14.06 3.61 -19.82
C GLN A 86 -13.24 4.55 -18.92
N ASN A 87 -12.49 3.96 -17.98
CA ASN A 87 -11.57 4.68 -17.12
C ASN A 87 -10.14 4.56 -17.65
N ASN A 88 -9.55 5.72 -17.93
CA ASN A 88 -8.12 5.81 -18.18
C ASN A 88 -7.41 5.93 -16.84
N PHE A 89 -6.50 5.00 -16.58
CA PHE A 89 -5.60 5.09 -15.44
C PHE A 89 -4.26 5.62 -15.94
N GLU A 90 -3.90 6.81 -15.48
CA GLU A 90 -2.61 7.41 -15.76
C GLU A 90 -1.74 7.36 -14.51
N PHE A 91 -0.52 6.83 -14.67
CA PHE A 91 0.47 6.80 -13.62
C PHE A 91 1.67 7.65 -14.03
N SER A 92 2.08 8.56 -13.15
CA SER A 92 3.29 9.35 -13.38
C SER A 92 4.51 8.44 -13.51
N ALA A 93 5.28 8.63 -14.59
CA ALA A 93 6.53 7.91 -14.80
C ALA A 93 7.53 8.11 -13.65
N SER A 94 7.53 9.29 -13.00
CA SER A 94 8.40 9.54 -11.86
C SER A 94 7.98 8.74 -10.63
N ALA A 95 6.67 8.64 -10.38
CA ALA A 95 6.13 7.85 -9.29
C ALA A 95 6.37 6.35 -9.52
N MET A 96 6.16 5.86 -10.75
CA MET A 96 6.47 4.48 -11.13
C MET A 96 7.95 4.14 -10.99
N LYS A 97 8.85 5.07 -11.36
CA LYS A 97 10.30 4.89 -11.16
C LYS A 97 10.67 4.83 -9.67
N ARG A 98 10.06 5.72 -8.86
CA ARG A 98 10.24 5.75 -7.40
C ARG A 98 9.85 4.41 -6.77
N LEU A 99 8.67 3.91 -7.14
CA LEU A 99 8.18 2.59 -6.72
C LEU A 99 9.08 1.45 -7.21
N GLY A 100 9.46 1.44 -8.50
CA GLY A 100 10.33 0.40 -9.05
C GLY A 100 11.70 0.33 -8.36
N ASN A 101 12.24 1.49 -7.98
CA ASN A 101 13.51 1.57 -7.23
C ASN A 101 13.38 1.11 -5.77
N SER A 102 12.19 1.21 -5.17
CA SER A 102 11.95 0.75 -3.79
C SER A 102 11.76 -0.76 -3.70
N GLY A 103 11.45 -1.45 -4.80
CA GLY A 103 11.17 -2.88 -4.81
C GLY A 103 9.79 -3.24 -4.25
N ILE A 104 8.92 -2.25 -4.07
CA ILE A 104 7.53 -2.41 -3.63
C ILE A 104 6.66 -2.73 -4.86
N SER A 105 5.69 -3.63 -4.69
CA SER A 105 4.77 -3.97 -5.77
C SER A 105 3.63 -2.95 -5.89
N PHE A 106 3.18 -2.71 -7.12
CA PHE A 106 1.89 -2.06 -7.37
C PHE A 106 0.91 -3.10 -7.92
N CYS A 107 -0.25 -3.20 -7.27
CA CYS A 107 -1.35 -4.03 -7.70
C CYS A 107 -2.53 -3.13 -8.10
N PHE A 108 -3.24 -3.54 -9.15
CA PHE A 108 -4.41 -2.87 -9.65
C PHE A 108 -5.49 -3.90 -9.97
N SER A 109 -6.66 -3.79 -9.34
CA SER A 109 -7.80 -4.67 -9.53
C SER A 109 -9.02 -3.89 -10.02
N ILE A 110 -9.70 -4.46 -11.02
CA ILE A 110 -11.03 -4.02 -11.45
C ILE A 110 -11.98 -5.19 -11.21
N TYR A 111 -13.11 -4.90 -10.57
CA TYR A 111 -14.20 -5.84 -10.35
C TYR A 111 -15.38 -5.56 -11.27
#